data_AF-A0A2N5ABD1-F1
#
_entry.id   AF-A0A2N5ABD1-F1
#
_cell.length_a   1.000
_cell.length_b   1.000
_cell.length_c   1.000
_cell.angle_alpha   90.00
_cell.angle_beta   90.00
_cell.angle_gamma   90.00
#
_symmetry.space_group_name_H-M   'P 1'
#
loop_
_entity.id
_entity.type
_entity.pdbx_description
1 polymer ?
#
loop_
_entity_poly.entity_id
_entity_poly.type
_entity_poly.pdbx_seq_one_letter_code
_entity_poly.pdbx_strand_id
1 'polypeptide(L)'
;AIQLRNLARYAGMASVKYIARMPQQRKLAVLTAFVKAQETAALDEAVDVLDMLILDITRAAKKTGQKKRLRTLKDLDRAALILARACSLLLDEQADDAELRETIFNSIPKSRLAESVCKVNELARPQNNNFHDEMVEQYGRVKRFLPAVLRDLHFQAAPAGEHTLSAIHYLTELNGSKKRILDDAPEHIITGPWKRLVYDAEGRIQRAGYSLCLLERLQDALRRRDIWLENSDRWGNPREKLLQGEEWQVQRVPICRALGHPTDGHKGVQQLAVQLDKTWKAVASRFEGNAEVNICHDGKYPSLTISSLEKLEEPPSLHRLNSRVRQLLPPVDLTELLLEIDARTGFTREFTHVSESGARAQDLHISLCAVLMAEACNIGLEPLIKHNIPALTRHRLSWVKQNYLRAETLVSANVRLVDFQSTLELAGRWGGGEVASADG
;
A
#
# COMPACT_ATOMS: atom_id res chain seq x y z
N ALA A 1 12.51 -12.92 -21.18
CA ALA A 1 11.46 -12.09 -20.53
C ALA A 1 11.11 -10.82 -21.33
N ILE A 2 12.08 -9.96 -21.68
CA ILE A 2 11.83 -8.64 -22.32
C ILE A 2 11.10 -8.78 -23.68
N GLN A 3 11.56 -9.68 -24.55
CA GLN A 3 10.89 -9.91 -25.84
C GLN A 3 9.43 -10.40 -25.70
N LEU A 4 9.14 -11.22 -24.70
CA LEU A 4 7.79 -11.74 -24.44
C LEU A 4 6.86 -10.61 -23.97
N ARG A 5 7.32 -9.75 -23.05
CA ARG A 5 6.58 -8.55 -22.64
C ARG A 5 6.34 -7.59 -23.80
N ASN A 6 7.31 -7.40 -24.68
CA ASN A 6 7.14 -6.54 -25.86
C ASN A 6 6.08 -7.10 -26.82
N LEU A 7 6.09 -8.41 -27.09
CA LEU A 7 5.07 -9.07 -27.91
C LEU A 7 3.67 -8.99 -27.28
N ALA A 8 3.57 -9.18 -25.97
CA ALA A 8 2.31 -9.08 -25.23
C ALA A 8 1.75 -7.65 -25.25
N ARG A 9 2.60 -6.65 -24.98
CA ARG A 9 2.22 -5.24 -25.04
C ARG A 9 1.73 -4.87 -26.43
N TYR A 10 2.46 -5.31 -27.45
CA TYR A 10 2.08 -5.13 -28.84
C TYR A 10 0.69 -5.71 -29.15
N ALA A 11 0.39 -6.93 -28.68
CA ALA A 11 -0.93 -7.54 -28.84
C ALA A 11 -2.05 -6.73 -28.15
N GLY A 12 -1.78 -6.17 -26.96
CA GLY A 12 -2.76 -5.37 -26.22
C GLY A 12 -3.09 -4.03 -26.88
N MET A 13 -2.18 -3.48 -27.69
CA MET A 13 -2.36 -2.20 -28.39
C MET A 13 -2.85 -2.37 -29.84
N ALA A 14 -2.54 -3.52 -30.47
CA ALA A 14 -2.85 -3.76 -31.87
C ALA A 14 -4.34 -4.07 -32.12
N SER A 15 -4.88 -3.61 -33.25
CA SER A 15 -6.26 -3.95 -33.63
C SER A 15 -6.42 -5.45 -33.94
N VAL A 16 -7.58 -6.00 -33.60
CA VAL A 16 -7.94 -7.40 -33.87
C VAL A 16 -7.80 -7.75 -35.36
N LYS A 17 -8.19 -6.83 -36.26
CA LYS A 17 -8.06 -7.02 -37.72
C LYS A 17 -6.61 -7.16 -38.17
N TYR A 18 -5.69 -6.44 -37.54
CA TYR A 18 -4.28 -6.50 -37.86
C TYR A 18 -3.67 -7.82 -37.38
N ILE A 19 -3.98 -8.25 -36.16
CA ILE A 19 -3.54 -9.54 -35.61
C ILE A 19 -4.06 -10.70 -36.48
N ALA A 20 -5.32 -10.65 -36.92
CA ALA A 20 -5.93 -11.68 -37.77
C ALA A 20 -5.19 -11.89 -39.10
N ARG A 21 -4.58 -10.84 -39.66
CA ARG A 21 -3.86 -10.86 -40.94
C ARG A 21 -2.39 -11.27 -40.83
N MET A 22 -1.87 -11.48 -39.62
CA MET A 22 -0.48 -11.90 -39.43
C MET A 22 -0.22 -13.33 -39.95
N PRO A 23 1.03 -13.64 -40.36
CA PRO A 23 1.47 -15.01 -40.59
C PRO A 23 1.21 -15.88 -39.35
N GLN A 24 0.82 -17.14 -39.56
CA GLN A 24 0.32 -18.01 -38.49
C GLN A 24 1.30 -18.15 -37.31
N GLN A 25 2.59 -18.34 -37.59
CA GLN A 25 3.61 -18.45 -36.54
C GLN A 25 3.72 -17.17 -35.69
N ARG A 26 3.73 -16.00 -36.32
CA ARG A 26 3.80 -14.71 -35.61
C ARG A 26 2.53 -14.45 -34.82
N LYS A 27 1.36 -14.78 -35.38
CA LYS A 27 0.07 -14.67 -34.70
C LYS A 27 0.03 -15.50 -33.43
N LEU A 28 0.43 -16.78 -33.50
CA LEU A 28 0.49 -17.67 -32.35
C LEU A 28 1.46 -17.16 -31.29
N ALA A 29 2.65 -16.70 -31.68
CA ALA A 29 3.64 -16.15 -30.74
C ALA A 29 3.11 -14.91 -30.01
N VAL A 30 2.51 -13.96 -30.74
CA VAL A 30 1.94 -12.72 -30.19
C VAL A 30 0.77 -13.01 -29.25
N LEU A 31 -0.16 -13.88 -29.65
CA LEU A 31 -1.32 -14.24 -28.82
C LEU A 31 -0.92 -15.04 -27.57
N THR A 32 0.04 -15.96 -27.69
CA THR A 32 0.53 -16.72 -26.53
C THR A 32 1.24 -15.81 -25.53
N ALA A 33 2.08 -14.90 -26.02
CA ALA A 33 2.72 -13.89 -25.17
C ALA A 33 1.68 -13.00 -24.47
N PHE A 34 0.63 -12.58 -25.20
CA PHE A 34 -0.47 -11.80 -24.63
C PHE A 34 -1.20 -12.55 -23.52
N VAL A 35 -1.65 -13.79 -23.78
CA VAL A 35 -2.35 -14.60 -22.78
C VAL A 35 -1.48 -14.79 -21.54
N LYS A 36 -0.19 -15.09 -21.70
CA LYS A 36 0.71 -15.27 -20.55
C LYS A 36 0.90 -13.99 -19.73
N ALA A 37 1.05 -12.85 -20.39
CA ALA A 37 1.16 -11.57 -19.70
C ALA A 37 -0.13 -11.15 -19.02
N GLN A 38 -1.29 -11.40 -19.65
CA GLN A 38 -2.60 -11.13 -19.07
C GLN A 38 -2.91 -12.07 -17.90
N GLU A 39 -2.51 -13.33 -17.95
CA GLU A 39 -2.59 -14.26 -16.81
C GLU A 39 -1.82 -13.70 -15.61
N THR A 40 -0.58 -13.26 -15.82
CA THR A 40 0.27 -12.67 -14.78
C THR A 40 -0.34 -11.38 -14.22
N ALA A 41 -0.83 -10.50 -15.10
CA ALA A 41 -1.44 -9.24 -14.71
C ALA A 41 -2.76 -9.44 -13.94
N ALA A 42 -3.63 -10.34 -14.42
CA ALA A 42 -4.89 -10.67 -13.76
C ALA A 42 -4.66 -11.29 -12.38
N LEU A 43 -3.62 -12.12 -12.25
CA LEU A 43 -3.22 -12.67 -10.96
C LEU A 43 -2.76 -11.57 -9.98
N ASP A 44 -1.89 -10.67 -10.45
CA ASP A 44 -1.44 -9.54 -9.64
C ASP A 44 -2.61 -8.64 -9.21
N GLU A 45 -3.50 -8.30 -10.15
CA GLU A 45 -4.68 -7.47 -9.88
C GLU A 45 -5.64 -8.14 -8.91
N ALA A 46 -5.85 -9.46 -9.01
CA ALA A 46 -6.68 -10.21 -8.07
C ALA A 46 -6.14 -10.12 -6.64
N VAL A 47 -4.81 -10.20 -6.47
CA VAL A 47 -4.16 -10.09 -5.15
C VAL A 47 -4.14 -8.64 -4.66
N ASP A 48 -3.98 -7.64 -5.54
CA ASP A 48 -4.13 -6.23 -5.16
C ASP A 48 -5.54 -5.94 -4.63
N VAL A 49 -6.57 -6.45 -5.33
CA VAL A 49 -7.96 -6.33 -4.89
C VAL A 49 -8.17 -7.05 -3.56
N LEU A 50 -7.58 -8.23 -3.38
CA LEU A 50 -7.61 -8.93 -2.09
C LEU A 50 -6.99 -8.06 -0.98
N ASP A 51 -5.80 -7.51 -1.18
CA ASP A 51 -5.12 -6.65 -0.20
C ASP A 51 -5.97 -5.42 0.17
N MET A 52 -6.56 -4.76 -0.83
CA MET A 52 -7.48 -3.64 -0.63
C MET A 52 -8.74 -4.05 0.15
N LEU A 53 -9.35 -5.19 -0.19
CA LEU A 53 -10.54 -5.68 0.50
C LEU A 53 -10.27 -5.98 1.98
N ILE A 54 -9.11 -6.55 2.30
CA ILE A 54 -8.73 -6.84 3.69
C ILE A 54 -8.55 -5.53 4.49
N LEU A 55 -7.91 -4.53 3.89
CA LEU A 55 -7.80 -3.20 4.49
C LEU A 55 -9.17 -2.57 4.73
N ASP A 56 -10.08 -2.63 3.76
CA ASP A 56 -11.40 -2.03 3.87
C ASP A 56 -12.29 -2.75 4.89
N ILE A 57 -12.19 -4.07 4.99
CA ILE A 57 -12.84 -4.87 6.05
C ILE A 57 -12.35 -4.41 7.43
N THR A 58 -11.04 -4.29 7.59
CA THR A 58 -10.42 -3.85 8.85
C THR A 58 -10.83 -2.43 9.22
N ARG A 59 -10.84 -1.50 8.24
CA ARG A 59 -11.31 -0.12 8.44
C ARG A 59 -12.79 -0.08 8.80
N ALA A 60 -13.63 -0.88 8.15
CA ALA A 60 -15.06 -0.95 8.43
C ALA A 60 -15.32 -1.48 9.85
N ALA A 61 -14.60 -2.51 10.28
CA ALA A 61 -14.68 -3.03 11.65
C ALA A 61 -14.27 -1.95 12.67
N LYS A 62 -13.12 -1.29 12.45
CA LYS A 62 -12.65 -0.19 13.32
C LYS A 62 -13.65 0.96 13.42
N LYS A 63 -14.20 1.40 12.28
CA LYS A 63 -15.22 2.46 12.22
C LYS A 63 -16.50 2.05 12.96
N THR A 64 -16.91 0.79 12.83
CA THR A 64 -18.08 0.25 13.53
C THR A 64 -17.84 0.18 15.04
N GLY A 65 -16.67 -0.30 15.46
CA GLY A 65 -16.27 -0.35 16.86
C GLY A 65 -16.23 1.05 17.49
N GLN A 66 -15.63 2.03 16.81
CA GLN A 66 -15.63 3.43 17.25
C GLN A 66 -17.05 3.99 17.41
N LYS A 67 -17.94 3.77 16.44
CA LYS A 67 -19.34 4.23 16.53
C LYS A 67 -20.09 3.58 17.68
N LYS A 68 -19.94 2.27 17.89
CA LYS A 68 -20.56 1.56 19.02
C LYS A 68 -20.04 2.08 20.34
N ARG A 69 -18.72 2.26 20.46
CA ARG A 69 -18.08 2.80 21.66
C ARG A 69 -18.58 4.19 22.01
N LEU A 70 -18.68 5.09 21.03
CA LEU A 70 -19.20 6.44 21.24
C LEU A 70 -20.67 6.45 21.70
N ARG A 71 -21.48 5.51 21.19
CA ARG A 71 -22.89 5.38 21.59
C ARG A 71 -23.05 4.88 23.03
N THR A 72 -22.22 3.93 23.45
CA THR A 72 -22.30 3.30 24.77
C THR A 72 -21.48 4.01 25.85
N LEU A 73 -20.69 5.02 25.48
CA LEU A 73 -19.82 5.74 26.42
C LEU A 73 -20.61 6.40 27.54
N LYS A 74 -21.75 7.03 27.22
CA LYS A 74 -22.63 7.65 28.22
C LYS A 74 -23.22 6.63 29.21
N ASP A 75 -23.59 5.46 28.72
CA ASP A 75 -24.15 4.39 29.56
C ASP A 75 -23.08 3.79 30.48
N LEU A 76 -21.84 3.65 29.95
CA LEU A 76 -20.69 3.22 30.73
C LEU A 76 -20.33 4.25 31.81
N ASP A 77 -20.26 5.53 31.48
CA ASP A 77 -19.96 6.61 32.44
C ASP A 77 -21.00 6.64 33.57
N ARG A 78 -22.29 6.52 33.21
CA ARG A 78 -23.37 6.47 34.20
C ARG A 78 -23.24 5.28 35.15
N ALA A 79 -22.98 4.09 34.62
CA ALA A 79 -22.80 2.90 35.43
C ALA A 79 -21.53 2.97 36.29
N ALA A 80 -20.44 3.48 35.74
CA ALA A 80 -19.17 3.67 36.45
C ALA A 80 -19.29 4.67 37.59
N LEU A 81 -20.00 5.79 37.42
CA LEU A 81 -20.24 6.77 38.49
C LEU A 81 -21.04 6.18 39.65
N ILE A 82 -22.04 5.33 39.36
CA ILE A 82 -22.82 4.63 40.40
C ILE A 82 -21.92 3.67 41.18
N LEU A 83 -21.08 2.90 40.49
CA LEU A 83 -20.13 1.99 41.13
C LEU A 83 -19.07 2.75 41.93
N ALA A 84 -18.54 3.86 41.41
CA ALA A 84 -17.57 4.69 42.11
C ALA A 84 -18.15 5.25 43.42
N ARG A 85 -19.42 5.68 43.42
CA ARG A 85 -20.12 6.12 44.63
C ARG A 85 -20.29 4.98 45.64
N ALA A 86 -20.65 3.78 45.18
CA ALA A 86 -20.75 2.60 46.04
C ALA A 86 -19.38 2.22 46.63
N CYS A 87 -18.31 2.25 45.83
CA CYS A 87 -16.95 1.99 46.27
C CYS A 87 -16.44 3.07 47.23
N SER A 88 -16.83 4.34 47.06
CA SER A 88 -16.44 5.42 47.98
C SER A 88 -17.00 5.20 49.38
N LEU A 89 -18.24 4.72 49.48
CA LEU A 89 -18.85 4.33 50.77
C LEU A 89 -18.16 3.11 51.38
N LEU A 90 -17.69 2.18 50.55
CA LEU A 90 -16.96 1.00 51.00
C LEU A 90 -15.54 1.33 51.52
N LEU A 91 -14.94 2.41 51.02
CA LEU A 91 -13.61 2.87 51.41
C LEU A 91 -13.62 3.89 52.56
N ASP A 92 -14.80 4.23 53.09
CA ASP A 92 -14.94 5.16 54.22
C ASP A 92 -14.59 4.45 55.54
N GLU A 93 -13.42 4.77 56.11
CA GLU A 93 -12.92 4.16 57.36
C GLU A 93 -13.74 4.53 58.60
N GLN A 94 -14.69 5.47 58.50
CA GLN A 94 -15.60 5.85 59.59
C GLN A 94 -16.91 5.05 59.60
N ALA A 95 -17.14 4.22 58.58
CA ALA A 95 -18.34 3.40 58.50
C ALA A 95 -18.23 2.13 59.38
N ASP A 96 -19.33 1.74 60.02
CA ASP A 96 -19.40 0.45 60.73
C ASP A 96 -19.45 -0.69 59.71
N ASP A 97 -18.43 -1.56 59.74
CA ASP A 97 -18.31 -2.75 58.89
C ASP A 97 -19.56 -3.65 58.94
N ALA A 98 -20.24 -3.71 60.10
CA ALA A 98 -21.43 -4.55 60.28
C ALA A 98 -22.66 -4.00 59.51
N GLU A 99 -22.75 -2.68 59.33
CA GLU A 99 -23.88 -2.00 58.69
C GLU A 99 -23.60 -1.53 57.27
N LEU A 100 -22.34 -1.63 56.82
CA LEU A 100 -21.85 -1.13 55.53
C LEU A 100 -22.72 -1.54 54.33
N ARG A 101 -23.18 -2.79 54.31
CA ARG A 101 -24.03 -3.32 53.23
C ARG A 101 -25.41 -2.66 53.19
N GLU A 102 -26.01 -2.40 54.35
CA GLU A 102 -27.29 -1.69 54.43
C GLU A 102 -27.11 -0.22 54.07
N THR A 103 -26.05 0.42 54.55
CA THR A 103 -25.69 1.81 54.20
C THR A 103 -25.52 2.01 52.70
N ILE A 104 -24.81 1.09 52.02
CA ILE A 104 -24.67 1.11 50.56
C ILE A 104 -26.04 0.96 49.88
N PHE A 105 -26.87 0.00 50.31
CA PHE A 105 -28.18 -0.23 49.68
C PHE A 105 -29.22 0.86 49.96
N ASN A 106 -29.11 1.55 51.09
CA ASN A 106 -29.90 2.74 51.40
C ASN A 106 -29.54 3.91 50.48
N SER A 107 -28.26 4.06 50.15
CA SER A 107 -27.81 5.11 49.22
C SER A 107 -28.06 4.76 47.74
N ILE A 108 -27.89 3.48 47.37
CA ILE A 108 -27.98 2.96 46.00
C ILE A 108 -28.76 1.64 46.05
N PRO A 109 -30.01 1.61 45.55
CA PRO A 109 -30.82 0.40 45.57
C PRO A 109 -30.08 -0.80 44.94
N LYS A 110 -30.16 -1.97 45.56
CA LYS A 110 -29.52 -3.22 45.11
C LYS A 110 -29.77 -3.52 43.62
N SER A 111 -30.98 -3.26 43.13
CA SER A 111 -31.34 -3.45 41.72
C SER A 111 -30.55 -2.55 40.78
N ARG A 112 -30.37 -1.27 41.12
CA ARG A 112 -29.57 -0.32 40.34
C ARG A 112 -28.08 -0.61 40.39
N LEU A 113 -27.59 -1.09 41.54
CA LEU A 113 -26.20 -1.53 41.66
C LEU A 113 -25.94 -2.75 40.76
N ALA A 114 -26.83 -3.75 40.80
CA ALA A 114 -26.73 -4.95 39.94
C ALA A 114 -26.83 -4.59 38.45
N GLU A 115 -27.72 -3.68 38.07
CA GLU A 115 -27.83 -3.18 36.69
C GLU A 115 -26.56 -2.46 36.24
N SER A 116 -25.95 -1.65 37.12
CA SER A 116 -24.69 -0.95 36.84
C SER A 116 -23.52 -1.93 36.69
N VAL A 117 -23.42 -2.95 37.55
CA VAL A 117 -22.41 -4.02 37.42
C VAL A 117 -22.60 -4.76 36.10
N CYS A 118 -23.83 -5.14 35.74
CA CYS A 118 -24.12 -5.80 34.48
C CYS A 118 -23.72 -4.91 33.29
N LYS A 119 -24.04 -3.62 33.34
CA LYS A 119 -23.73 -2.66 32.27
C LYS A 119 -22.23 -2.42 32.10
N VAL A 120 -21.48 -2.33 33.20
CA VAL A 120 -20.02 -2.26 33.14
C VAL A 120 -19.44 -3.56 32.60
N ASN A 121 -19.90 -4.73 33.03
CA ASN A 121 -19.42 -6.01 32.50
C ASN A 121 -19.72 -6.18 31.00
N GLU A 122 -20.85 -5.65 30.52
CA GLU A 122 -21.23 -5.65 29.10
C GLU A 122 -20.36 -4.69 28.27
N LEU A 123 -20.12 -3.48 28.77
CA LEU A 123 -19.53 -2.39 28.00
C LEU A 123 -18.03 -2.20 28.20
N ALA A 124 -17.49 -2.64 29.34
CA ALA A 124 -16.07 -2.55 29.62
C ALA A 124 -15.31 -3.52 28.69
N ARG A 125 -14.36 -2.98 27.95
CA ARG A 125 -13.45 -3.77 27.12
C ARG A 125 -12.06 -3.74 27.75
N PRO A 126 -11.35 -4.88 27.79
CA PRO A 126 -9.92 -4.87 28.11
C PRO A 126 -9.19 -3.94 27.14
N GLN A 127 -8.16 -3.24 27.61
CA GLN A 127 -7.43 -2.21 26.84
C GLN A 127 -6.86 -2.70 25.48
N ASN A 128 -6.76 -4.01 25.25
CA ASN A 128 -6.25 -4.61 24.02
C ASN A 128 -7.33 -5.00 23.00
N ASN A 129 -8.62 -4.83 23.31
CA ASN A 129 -9.71 -5.37 22.49
C ASN A 129 -10.58 -4.26 21.85
N ASN A 130 -10.04 -3.59 20.84
CA ASN A 130 -10.67 -2.38 20.30
C ASN A 130 -11.76 -2.66 19.25
N PHE A 131 -11.64 -3.72 18.43
CA PHE A 131 -12.55 -3.96 17.30
C PHE A 131 -12.69 -5.42 16.86
N HIS A 132 -12.21 -6.40 17.63
CA HIS A 132 -12.22 -7.81 17.25
C HIS A 132 -13.65 -8.37 17.15
N ASP A 133 -14.55 -8.00 18.08
CA ASP A 133 -15.95 -8.41 18.00
C ASP A 133 -16.61 -7.85 16.72
N GLU A 134 -16.30 -6.61 16.35
CA GLU A 134 -16.75 -6.01 15.09
C GLU A 134 -16.11 -6.60 13.83
N MET A 135 -14.94 -7.25 13.95
CA MET A 135 -14.36 -8.03 12.84
C MET A 135 -15.21 -9.26 12.52
N VAL A 136 -15.75 -9.94 13.54
CA VAL A 136 -16.64 -11.10 13.33
C VAL A 136 -17.90 -10.69 12.57
N GLU A 137 -18.41 -9.47 12.76
CA GLU A 137 -19.53 -8.94 11.97
C GLU A 137 -19.20 -8.81 10.48
N GLN A 138 -17.91 -8.65 10.12
CA GLN A 138 -17.46 -8.61 8.73
C GLN A 138 -17.26 -10.01 8.12
N TYR A 139 -17.33 -11.08 8.91
CA TYR A 139 -17.13 -12.46 8.41
C TYR A 139 -18.07 -12.79 7.25
N GLY A 140 -19.29 -12.24 7.24
CA GLY A 140 -20.22 -12.42 6.13
C GLY A 140 -19.67 -11.96 4.76
N ARG A 141 -18.79 -10.95 4.74
CA ARG A 141 -18.08 -10.50 3.53
C ARG A 141 -16.97 -11.47 3.16
N VAL A 142 -16.13 -11.85 4.13
CA VAL A 142 -15.01 -12.79 3.96
C VAL A 142 -15.48 -14.13 3.44
N LYS A 143 -16.57 -14.66 4.00
CA LYS A 143 -17.17 -15.94 3.60
C LYS A 143 -17.57 -15.99 2.12
N ARG A 144 -17.81 -14.85 1.46
CA ARG A 144 -18.22 -14.81 0.04
C ARG A 144 -17.06 -15.02 -0.93
N PHE A 145 -15.87 -14.51 -0.61
CA PHE A 145 -14.74 -14.52 -1.53
C PHE A 145 -13.62 -15.45 -1.10
N LEU A 146 -13.38 -15.62 0.21
CA LEU A 146 -12.24 -16.38 0.73
C LEU A 146 -12.18 -17.81 0.16
N PRO A 147 -13.27 -18.59 0.07
CA PRO A 147 -13.19 -19.94 -0.50
C PRO A 147 -12.79 -20.00 -1.98
N ALA A 148 -13.12 -18.96 -2.76
CA ALA A 148 -12.69 -18.88 -4.16
C ALA A 148 -11.20 -18.50 -4.24
N VAL A 149 -10.79 -17.51 -3.43
CA VAL A 149 -9.38 -17.08 -3.33
C VAL A 149 -8.48 -18.25 -2.95
N LEU A 150 -8.80 -19.01 -1.89
CA LEU A 150 -7.95 -20.12 -1.43
C LEU A 150 -7.91 -21.30 -2.41
N ARG A 151 -8.94 -21.46 -3.25
CA ARG A 151 -9.01 -22.54 -4.25
C ARG A 151 -8.30 -22.16 -5.55
N ASP A 152 -8.51 -20.94 -6.03
CA ASP A 152 -8.09 -20.52 -7.37
C ASP A 152 -6.67 -19.92 -7.35
N LEU A 153 -6.23 -19.38 -6.20
CA LEU A 153 -4.87 -18.87 -6.03
C LEU A 153 -3.94 -19.94 -5.45
N HIS A 154 -2.87 -20.24 -6.18
CA HIS A 154 -1.87 -21.21 -5.78
C HIS A 154 -0.73 -20.51 -5.03
N PHE A 155 -0.75 -20.67 -3.71
CA PHE A 155 0.22 -20.05 -2.82
C PHE A 155 1.43 -20.97 -2.61
N GLN A 156 2.61 -20.35 -2.56
CA GLN A 156 3.88 -20.96 -2.13
C GLN A 156 4.40 -20.20 -0.92
N ALA A 157 5.27 -20.83 -0.12
CA ALA A 157 5.78 -20.25 1.12
C ALA A 157 7.29 -20.37 1.30
N ALA A 158 7.87 -19.36 1.94
CA ALA A 158 9.19 -19.40 2.53
C ALA A 158 9.08 -20.10 3.90
N PRO A 159 10.19 -20.48 4.54
CA PRO A 159 10.15 -21.11 5.87
C PRO A 159 9.32 -20.35 6.90
N ALA A 160 9.34 -19.00 6.87
CA ALA A 160 8.54 -18.16 7.76
C ALA A 160 7.01 -18.17 7.46
N GLY A 161 6.62 -18.56 6.25
CA GLY A 161 5.24 -18.61 5.78
C GLY A 161 4.56 -19.98 5.88
N GLU A 162 5.30 -21.04 6.24
CA GLU A 162 4.80 -22.43 6.23
C GLU A 162 3.56 -22.62 7.09
N HIS A 163 3.53 -22.07 8.30
CA HIS A 163 2.36 -22.17 9.18
C HIS A 163 1.10 -21.54 8.57
N THR A 164 1.26 -20.41 7.87
CA THR A 164 0.16 -19.74 7.17
C THR A 164 -0.29 -20.58 5.97
N LEU A 165 0.65 -21.18 5.24
CA LEU A 165 0.34 -22.06 4.11
C LEU A 165 -0.41 -23.33 4.56
N SER A 166 -0.01 -23.95 5.67
CA SER A 166 -0.76 -25.09 6.25
C SER A 166 -2.20 -24.72 6.59
N ALA A 167 -2.43 -23.52 7.13
CA ALA A 167 -3.76 -23.03 7.43
C ALA A 167 -4.60 -22.72 6.18
N ILE A 168 -3.97 -22.25 5.08
CA ILE A 168 -4.59 -22.10 3.76
C ILE A 168 -5.07 -23.46 3.25
N HIS A 169 -4.18 -24.47 3.24
CA HIS A 169 -4.52 -25.81 2.78
C HIS A 169 -5.68 -26.40 3.58
N TYR A 170 -5.62 -26.32 4.92
CA TYR A 170 -6.68 -26.79 5.80
C TYR A 170 -8.05 -26.16 5.48
N LEU A 171 -8.15 -24.85 5.29
CA LEU A 171 -9.42 -24.21 4.92
C LEU A 171 -9.86 -24.51 3.48
N THR A 172 -8.91 -24.80 2.59
CA THR A 172 -9.17 -25.19 1.20
C THR A 172 -9.75 -26.61 1.13
N GLU A 173 -9.28 -27.54 1.95
CA GLU A 173 -9.83 -28.89 2.05
C GLU A 173 -11.25 -28.90 2.62
N LEU A 174 -11.56 -27.95 3.53
CA LEU A 174 -12.90 -27.76 4.07
C LEU A 174 -13.87 -27.03 3.13
N ASN A 175 -13.47 -26.73 1.89
CA ASN A 175 -14.28 -25.96 0.95
C ASN A 175 -15.63 -26.67 0.70
N GLY A 176 -16.73 -25.93 0.91
CA GLY A 176 -18.10 -26.47 0.87
C GLY A 176 -18.67 -26.96 2.21
N SER A 177 -17.84 -27.26 3.21
CA SER A 177 -18.31 -27.59 4.57
C SER A 177 -18.98 -26.38 5.23
N LYS A 178 -20.15 -26.59 5.84
CA LYS A 178 -20.85 -25.56 6.64
C LYS A 178 -20.57 -25.66 8.13
N LYS A 179 -19.62 -26.51 8.54
CA LYS A 179 -19.22 -26.67 9.96
C LYS A 179 -18.83 -25.30 10.55
N ARG A 180 -19.43 -24.98 11.69
CA ARG A 180 -19.13 -23.76 12.47
C ARG A 180 -17.89 -23.93 13.34
N ILE A 181 -17.69 -25.14 13.85
CA ILE A 181 -16.55 -25.55 14.65
C ILE A 181 -15.59 -26.32 13.75
N LEU A 182 -14.31 -26.00 13.86
CA LEU A 182 -13.22 -26.60 13.11
C LEU A 182 -12.54 -27.65 13.99
N ASP A 183 -12.31 -28.83 13.41
CA ASP A 183 -11.65 -29.95 14.06
C ASP A 183 -10.19 -30.00 13.55
N ASP A 184 -9.21 -30.10 14.45
CA ASP A 184 -7.76 -30.21 14.11
C ASP A 184 -7.19 -29.06 13.25
N ALA A 185 -7.66 -27.82 13.47
CA ALA A 185 -7.16 -26.67 12.71
C ALA A 185 -5.75 -26.24 13.17
N PRO A 186 -4.83 -25.88 12.25
CA PRO A 186 -3.49 -25.39 12.59
C PRO A 186 -3.50 -24.15 13.51
N GLU A 187 -3.02 -24.30 14.74
CA GLU A 187 -3.12 -23.23 15.75
C GLU A 187 -1.97 -22.21 15.72
N HIS A 188 -0.86 -22.51 15.05
CA HIS A 188 0.35 -21.67 15.03
C HIS A 188 0.11 -20.25 14.50
N ILE A 189 -0.92 -20.05 13.66
CA ILE A 189 -1.28 -18.73 13.13
C ILE A 189 -2.05 -17.86 14.13
N ILE A 190 -2.56 -18.45 15.22
CA ILE A 190 -3.44 -17.81 16.20
C ILE A 190 -2.60 -17.01 17.20
N THR A 191 -2.49 -15.71 16.96
CA THR A 191 -1.81 -14.78 17.88
C THR A 191 -2.69 -14.42 19.08
N GLY A 192 -2.07 -13.89 20.15
CA GLY A 192 -2.75 -13.51 21.39
C GLY A 192 -4.06 -12.71 21.22
N PRO A 193 -4.10 -11.65 20.39
CA PRO A 193 -5.31 -10.86 20.16
C PRO A 193 -6.46 -11.67 19.52
N TRP A 194 -6.13 -12.70 18.74
CA TRP A 194 -7.10 -13.51 18.01
C TRP A 194 -7.70 -14.66 18.84
N LYS A 195 -7.02 -15.10 19.91
CA LYS A 195 -7.48 -16.25 20.74
C LYS A 195 -8.94 -16.12 21.17
N ARG A 196 -9.36 -14.93 21.63
CA ARG A 196 -10.74 -14.69 22.08
C ARG A 196 -11.79 -14.86 20.97
N LEU A 197 -11.45 -14.57 19.71
CA LEU A 197 -12.37 -14.72 18.59
C LEU A 197 -12.36 -16.13 18.01
N VAL A 198 -11.21 -16.79 18.11
CA VAL A 198 -10.96 -18.09 17.49
C VAL A 198 -11.47 -19.20 18.40
N TYR A 199 -11.24 -19.14 19.71
CA TYR A 199 -11.71 -20.16 20.64
C TYR A 199 -13.06 -19.78 21.25
N ASP A 200 -13.97 -20.75 21.38
CA ASP A 200 -15.16 -20.61 22.22
C ASP A 200 -14.87 -20.87 23.71
N ALA A 201 -15.91 -20.85 24.54
CA ALA A 201 -15.78 -21.07 25.99
C ALA A 201 -15.27 -22.48 26.33
N GLU A 202 -15.49 -23.45 25.45
CA GLU A 202 -15.03 -24.83 25.57
C GLU A 202 -13.65 -25.06 24.92
N GLY A 203 -13.00 -24.01 24.40
CA GLY A 203 -11.68 -24.09 23.75
C GLY A 203 -11.71 -24.63 22.31
N ARG A 204 -12.89 -24.72 21.68
CA ARG A 204 -13.04 -25.21 20.30
C ARG A 204 -12.87 -24.07 19.30
N ILE A 205 -12.33 -24.40 18.13
CA ILE A 205 -11.98 -23.40 17.11
C ILE A 205 -13.22 -23.03 16.28
N GLN A 206 -13.64 -21.77 16.38
CA GLN A 206 -14.70 -21.18 15.59
C GLN A 206 -14.20 -20.79 14.20
N ARG A 207 -14.89 -21.27 13.16
CA ARG A 207 -14.54 -21.00 11.76
C ARG A 207 -14.49 -19.50 11.42
N ALA A 208 -15.41 -18.71 11.97
CA ALA A 208 -15.48 -17.28 11.69
C ALA A 208 -14.22 -16.54 12.17
N GLY A 209 -13.85 -16.74 13.44
CA GLY A 209 -12.63 -16.18 14.01
C GLY A 209 -11.37 -16.70 13.31
N TYR A 210 -11.30 -18.00 13.05
CA TYR A 210 -10.14 -18.62 12.38
C TYR A 210 -9.94 -18.10 10.96
N SER A 211 -11.01 -17.95 10.18
CA SER A 211 -10.95 -17.42 8.80
C SER A 211 -10.49 -15.97 8.76
N LEU A 212 -10.93 -15.15 9.73
CA LEU A 212 -10.50 -13.76 9.86
C LEU A 212 -9.03 -13.66 10.32
N CYS A 213 -8.62 -14.52 11.25
CA CYS A 213 -7.23 -14.63 11.68
C CYS A 213 -6.32 -15.02 10.50
N LEU A 214 -6.73 -16.01 9.70
CA LEU A 214 -6.01 -16.39 8.49
C LEU A 214 -5.89 -15.22 7.51
N LEU A 215 -6.97 -14.46 7.32
CA LEU A 215 -6.99 -13.35 6.36
C LEU A 215 -5.95 -12.27 6.72
N GLU A 216 -5.83 -11.90 8.00
CA GLU A 216 -4.80 -10.97 8.48
C GLU A 216 -3.39 -11.55 8.27
N ARG A 217 -3.19 -12.82 8.63
CA ARG A 217 -1.89 -13.48 8.48
C ARG A 217 -1.47 -13.65 7.03
N LEU A 218 -2.42 -13.96 6.14
CA LEU A 218 -2.20 -14.03 4.70
C LEU A 218 -1.78 -12.67 4.14
N GLN A 219 -2.46 -11.59 4.52
CA GLN A 219 -2.08 -10.25 4.09
C GLN A 219 -0.65 -9.89 4.52
N ASP A 220 -0.32 -10.11 5.79
CA ASP A 220 1.01 -9.84 6.32
C ASP A 220 2.08 -10.67 5.59
N ALA A 221 1.84 -11.97 5.40
CA ALA A 221 2.76 -12.89 4.74
C ALA A 221 2.97 -12.54 3.25
N LEU A 222 1.90 -12.15 2.54
CA LEU A 222 1.98 -11.68 1.16
C LEU A 222 2.82 -10.40 1.07
N ARG A 223 2.56 -9.41 1.93
CA ARG A 223 3.31 -8.14 1.96
C ARG A 223 4.79 -8.32 2.28
N ARG A 224 5.13 -9.26 3.16
CA ARG A 224 6.52 -9.62 3.50
C ARG A 224 7.18 -10.55 2.50
N ARG A 225 6.44 -11.08 1.52
CA ARG A 225 6.91 -12.10 0.57
C ARG A 225 7.37 -13.39 1.27
N ASP A 226 6.74 -13.70 2.40
CA ASP A 226 6.82 -15.00 3.08
C ASP A 226 5.85 -16.00 2.46
N ILE A 227 4.75 -15.51 1.88
CA ILE A 227 3.90 -16.21 0.92
C ILE A 227 3.93 -15.46 -0.40
N TRP A 228 3.94 -16.19 -1.51
CA TRP A 228 3.87 -15.63 -2.87
C TRP A 228 3.01 -16.51 -3.78
N LEU A 229 2.74 -16.01 -4.99
CA LEU A 229 2.10 -16.79 -6.04
C LEU A 229 3.09 -17.05 -7.18
N GLU A 230 3.07 -18.26 -7.72
CA GLU A 230 3.77 -18.55 -8.97
C GLU A 230 3.11 -17.79 -10.12
N ASN A 231 3.88 -17.43 -11.16
CA ASN A 231 3.38 -16.67 -12.30
C ASN A 231 2.83 -15.27 -11.96
N SER A 232 3.25 -14.70 -10.84
CA SER A 232 2.97 -13.32 -10.45
C SER A 232 4.23 -12.47 -10.57
N ASP A 233 4.09 -11.22 -11.03
CA ASP A 233 5.22 -10.29 -11.15
C ASP A 233 5.41 -9.48 -9.87
N ARG A 234 4.30 -8.93 -9.33
CA ARG A 234 4.28 -8.09 -8.12
C ARG A 234 4.23 -8.90 -6.84
N TRP A 235 3.45 -9.97 -6.81
CA TRP A 235 3.25 -10.87 -5.68
C TRP A 235 3.97 -12.22 -5.83
N GLY A 236 4.89 -12.32 -6.79
CA GLY A 236 5.75 -13.48 -7.00
C GLY A 236 6.96 -13.50 -6.07
N ASN A 237 7.77 -14.55 -6.22
CA ASN A 237 8.96 -14.76 -5.40
C ASN A 237 10.07 -13.74 -5.76
N PRO A 238 10.42 -12.78 -4.88
CA PRO A 238 11.50 -11.85 -5.18
C PRO A 238 12.86 -12.55 -5.28
N ARG A 239 13.01 -13.73 -4.66
CA ARG A 239 14.28 -14.47 -4.58
C ARG A 239 14.68 -15.09 -5.92
N GLU A 240 13.73 -15.32 -6.82
CA GLU A 240 13.99 -15.80 -8.19
C GLU A 240 14.64 -14.72 -9.07
N LYS A 241 14.54 -13.45 -8.68
CA LYS A 241 15.16 -12.33 -9.41
C LYS A 241 16.62 -12.12 -9.00
N LEU A 242 17.13 -12.88 -8.02
CA LEU A 242 18.51 -12.81 -7.57
C LEU A 242 19.40 -13.68 -8.47
N LEU A 243 20.63 -13.23 -8.70
CA LEU A 243 21.65 -14.08 -9.33
C LEU A 243 21.90 -15.30 -8.44
N GLN A 244 21.97 -16.48 -9.06
CA GLN A 244 22.21 -17.74 -8.35
C GLN A 244 23.29 -18.56 -9.07
N GLY A 245 23.81 -19.59 -8.38
CA GLY A 245 24.73 -20.55 -8.96
C GLY A 245 25.98 -19.89 -9.55
N GLU A 246 26.33 -20.29 -10.77
CA GLU A 246 27.54 -19.87 -11.47
C GLU A 246 27.53 -18.37 -11.81
N GLU A 247 26.39 -17.82 -12.24
CA GLU A 247 26.26 -16.39 -12.56
C GLU A 247 26.60 -15.50 -11.37
N TRP A 248 26.12 -15.88 -10.17
CA TRP A 248 26.49 -15.18 -8.94
C TRP A 248 27.98 -15.33 -8.65
N GLN A 249 28.58 -16.51 -8.79
CA GLN A 249 30.01 -16.69 -8.50
C GLN A 249 30.90 -15.81 -9.39
N VAL A 250 30.54 -15.67 -10.67
CA VAL A 250 31.24 -14.80 -11.63
C VAL A 250 31.08 -13.33 -11.25
N GLN A 251 29.87 -12.90 -10.88
CA GLN A 251 29.56 -11.49 -10.60
C GLN A 251 29.84 -11.05 -9.15
N ARG A 252 30.09 -11.98 -8.23
CA ARG A 252 30.26 -11.71 -6.79
C ARG A 252 31.31 -10.65 -6.51
N VAL A 253 32.52 -10.82 -7.05
CA VAL A 253 33.64 -9.90 -6.80
C VAL A 253 33.38 -8.50 -7.36
N PRO A 254 32.99 -8.32 -8.65
CA PRO A 254 32.72 -6.98 -9.18
C PRO A 254 31.54 -6.29 -8.48
N ILE A 255 30.45 -7.01 -8.17
CA ILE A 255 29.29 -6.43 -7.46
C ILE A 255 29.67 -6.00 -6.04
N CYS A 256 30.31 -6.87 -5.26
CA CYS A 256 30.75 -6.53 -3.90
C CYS A 256 31.68 -5.32 -3.90
N ARG A 257 32.62 -5.24 -4.86
CA ARG A 257 33.52 -4.08 -4.99
C ARG A 257 32.75 -2.80 -5.34
N ALA A 258 31.83 -2.85 -6.30
CA ALA A 258 31.05 -1.68 -6.71
C ALA A 258 30.16 -1.14 -5.57
N LEU A 259 29.62 -2.02 -4.74
CA LEU A 259 28.82 -1.67 -3.57
C LEU A 259 29.65 -1.36 -2.31
N GLY A 260 30.98 -1.49 -2.37
CA GLY A 260 31.85 -1.30 -1.21
C GLY A 260 31.66 -2.36 -0.10
N HIS A 261 31.16 -3.55 -0.46
CA HIS A 261 30.91 -4.64 0.48
C HIS A 261 32.01 -5.73 0.41
N PRO A 262 32.26 -6.46 1.51
CA PRO A 262 33.10 -7.65 1.49
C PRO A 262 32.53 -8.73 0.56
N THR A 263 33.41 -9.53 -0.05
CA THR A 263 33.03 -10.70 -0.84
C THR A 263 32.53 -11.87 0.01
N ASP A 264 32.89 -11.87 1.29
CA ASP A 264 32.44 -12.83 2.30
C ASP A 264 31.26 -12.23 3.07
N GLY A 265 30.08 -12.85 2.92
CA GLY A 265 28.85 -12.42 3.57
C GLY A 265 28.93 -12.41 5.10
N HIS A 266 29.68 -13.33 5.72
CA HIS A 266 29.84 -13.35 7.17
C HIS A 266 30.61 -12.11 7.67
N LYS A 267 31.66 -11.71 6.94
CA LYS A 267 32.38 -10.46 7.24
C LYS A 267 31.49 -9.25 7.03
N GLY A 268 30.68 -9.23 5.97
CA GLY A 268 29.70 -8.16 5.73
C GLY A 268 28.70 -8.01 6.88
N VAL A 269 28.09 -9.11 7.33
CA VAL A 269 27.17 -9.12 8.47
C VAL A 269 27.86 -8.67 9.76
N GLN A 270 29.09 -9.14 10.01
CA GLN A 270 29.86 -8.72 11.19
C GLN A 270 30.17 -7.21 11.17
N GLN A 271 30.56 -6.67 10.02
CA GLN A 271 30.79 -5.23 9.86
C GLN A 271 29.52 -4.41 10.12
N LEU A 272 28.38 -4.84 9.57
CA LEU A 272 27.08 -4.21 9.81
C LEU A 272 26.68 -4.30 11.29
N ALA A 273 26.90 -5.43 11.95
CA ALA A 273 26.62 -5.59 13.38
C ALA A 273 27.47 -4.63 14.23
N VAL A 274 28.76 -4.50 13.93
CA VAL A 274 29.66 -3.54 14.61
C VAL A 274 29.24 -2.10 14.33
N GLN A 275 28.86 -1.77 13.10
CA GLN A 275 28.37 -0.43 12.74
C GLN A 275 27.07 -0.11 13.47
N LEU A 276 26.14 -1.06 13.55
CA LEU A 276 24.88 -0.92 14.28
C LEU A 276 25.14 -0.69 15.78
N ASP A 277 25.99 -1.50 16.40
CA ASP A 277 26.34 -1.35 17.83
C ASP A 277 27.01 0.00 18.12
N LYS A 278 27.96 0.43 17.27
CA LYS A 278 28.59 1.76 17.39
C LYS A 278 27.57 2.88 17.26
N THR A 279 26.69 2.79 16.26
CA THR A 279 25.64 3.81 16.02
C THR A 279 24.66 3.85 17.18
N TRP A 280 24.25 2.69 17.68
CA TRP A 280 23.38 2.56 18.85
C TRP A 280 23.99 3.23 20.09
N LYS A 281 25.26 2.93 20.39
CA LYS A 281 25.99 3.56 21.51
C LYS A 281 26.13 5.08 21.34
N ALA A 282 26.41 5.54 20.12
CA ALA A 282 26.49 6.96 19.81
C ALA A 282 25.14 7.67 19.98
N VAL A 283 24.03 7.04 19.56
CA VAL A 283 22.67 7.56 19.76
C VAL A 283 22.33 7.58 21.25
N ALA A 284 22.53 6.47 21.97
CA ALA A 284 22.22 6.35 23.39
C ALA A 284 22.99 7.39 24.23
N SER A 285 24.29 7.58 23.97
CA SER A 285 25.10 8.57 24.70
C SER A 285 24.72 10.03 24.43
N ARG A 286 24.08 10.32 23.29
CA ARG A 286 23.60 11.66 22.93
C ARG A 286 22.11 11.86 23.22
N PHE A 287 21.41 10.80 23.64
CA PHE A 287 19.96 10.79 23.72
C PHE A 287 19.44 11.81 24.74
N GLU A 288 20.01 11.83 25.95
CA GLU A 288 19.61 12.76 27.01
C GLU A 288 19.84 14.24 26.64
N GLY A 289 20.77 14.51 25.73
CA GLY A 289 21.10 15.85 25.25
C GLY A 289 20.37 16.26 23.97
N ASN A 290 19.51 15.42 23.41
CA ASN A 290 18.84 15.68 22.14
C ASN A 290 17.41 16.22 22.35
N ALA A 291 17.24 17.53 22.22
CA ALA A 291 15.93 18.19 22.35
C ALA A 291 14.92 17.81 21.26
N GLU A 292 15.39 17.26 20.13
CA GLU A 292 14.55 16.87 18.99
C GLU A 292 13.94 15.46 19.14
N VAL A 293 14.33 14.71 20.18
CA VAL A 293 13.87 13.33 20.36
C VAL A 293 13.42 13.12 21.80
N ASN A 294 12.15 12.74 21.97
CA ASN A 294 11.56 12.52 23.29
C ASN A 294 10.91 11.14 23.38
N ILE A 295 11.11 10.44 24.50
CA ILE A 295 10.39 9.20 24.83
C ILE A 295 9.34 9.56 25.87
N CYS A 296 8.07 9.56 25.45
CA CYS A 296 6.97 9.69 26.39
C CYS A 296 6.63 8.31 26.97
N HIS A 297 6.66 8.21 28.30
CA HIS A 297 6.31 7.00 29.05
C HIS A 297 4.88 7.01 29.61
N ASP A 298 4.10 8.07 29.35
CA ASP A 298 2.73 8.23 29.88
C ASP A 298 1.72 7.26 29.23
N GLY A 299 2.12 6.60 28.13
CA GLY A 299 1.34 5.59 27.43
C GLY A 299 1.67 4.15 27.86
N LYS A 300 0.85 3.19 27.40
CA LYS A 300 1.06 1.75 27.64
C LYS A 300 2.42 1.23 27.16
N TYR A 301 2.95 1.84 26.12
CA TYR A 301 4.29 1.60 25.61
C TYR A 301 5.01 2.93 25.49
N PRO A 302 6.34 2.96 25.71
CA PRO A 302 7.13 4.15 25.43
C PRO A 302 6.95 4.56 23.98
N SER A 303 6.53 5.80 23.74
CA SER A 303 6.38 6.35 22.40
C SER A 303 7.54 7.29 22.10
N LEU A 304 8.27 7.00 21.03
CA LEU A 304 9.32 7.86 20.51
C LEU A 304 8.69 8.97 19.65
N THR A 305 8.90 10.22 20.02
CA THR A 305 8.54 11.39 19.23
C THR A 305 9.82 12.02 18.70
N ILE A 306 9.90 12.19 17.38
CA ILE A 306 10.97 12.92 16.72
C ILE A 306 10.35 14.23 16.25
N SER A 307 10.86 15.35 16.72
CA SER A 307 10.46 16.69 16.30
C SER A 307 10.66 16.83 14.79
N SER A 308 9.70 17.47 14.12
CA SER A 308 9.87 17.84 12.72
C SER A 308 10.99 18.86 12.59
N LEU A 309 11.78 18.77 11.53
CA LEU A 309 12.72 19.84 11.18
C LEU A 309 12.00 21.19 11.18
N GLU A 310 12.49 22.15 11.96
CA GLU A 310 11.93 23.49 11.95
C GLU A 310 12.01 24.07 10.55
N LYS A 311 10.89 24.63 10.08
CA LYS A 311 10.89 25.37 8.83
C LYS A 311 11.85 26.56 9.01
N LEU A 312 12.83 26.66 8.12
CA LEU A 312 13.66 27.87 8.04
C LEU A 312 12.75 29.08 7.81
N GLU A 313 12.81 30.06 8.71
CA GLU A 313 12.07 31.31 8.55
C GLU A 313 12.51 32.00 7.26
N GLU A 314 11.55 32.24 6.36
CA GLU A 314 11.80 32.95 5.12
C GLU A 314 11.85 34.45 5.42
N PRO A 315 12.96 35.15 5.11
CA PRO A 315 13.08 36.57 5.44
C PRO A 315 12.07 37.40 4.60
N PRO A 316 11.57 38.54 5.13
CA PRO A 316 10.66 39.41 4.38
C PRO A 316 11.21 39.91 3.03
N SER A 317 12.55 39.96 2.88
CA SER A 317 13.21 40.23 1.59
C SER A 317 12.94 39.14 0.55
N LEU A 318 12.94 37.86 0.95
CA LEU A 318 12.68 36.74 0.04
C LEU A 318 11.23 36.73 -0.43
N HIS A 319 10.27 36.99 0.47
CA HIS A 319 8.87 37.12 0.07
C HIS A 319 8.65 38.27 -0.93
N ARG A 320 9.27 39.43 -0.70
CA ARG A 320 9.23 40.56 -1.64
C ARG A 320 9.86 40.21 -2.98
N LEU A 321 11.00 39.53 -2.98
CA LEU A 321 11.67 39.07 -4.19
C LEU A 321 10.79 38.09 -4.98
N ASN A 322 10.25 37.06 -4.32
CA ASN A 322 9.41 36.04 -4.95
C ASN A 322 8.14 36.67 -5.55
N SER A 323 7.51 37.61 -4.83
CA SER A 323 6.37 38.38 -5.36
C SER A 323 6.74 39.17 -6.62
N ARG A 324 7.89 39.87 -6.61
CA ARG A 324 8.36 40.64 -7.77
C ARG A 324 8.72 39.75 -8.96
N VAL A 325 9.33 38.59 -8.73
CA VAL A 325 9.62 37.59 -9.77
C VAL A 325 8.32 37.05 -10.36
N ARG A 326 7.32 36.70 -9.54
CA ARG A 326 6.00 36.23 -10.00
C ARG A 326 5.27 37.27 -10.86
N GLN A 327 5.40 38.56 -10.53
CA GLN A 327 4.81 39.64 -11.34
C GLN A 327 5.46 39.82 -12.71
N LEU A 328 6.71 39.35 -12.91
CA LEU A 328 7.40 39.36 -14.19
C LEU A 328 7.06 38.15 -15.06
N LEU A 329 6.49 37.09 -14.49
CA LEU A 329 6.09 35.90 -15.23
C LEU A 329 4.72 36.14 -15.87
N PRO A 330 4.61 36.04 -17.21
CA PRO A 330 3.32 36.19 -17.87
C PRO A 330 2.40 35.01 -17.51
N PRO A 331 1.07 35.23 -17.44
CA PRO A 331 0.13 34.12 -17.42
C PRO A 331 0.19 33.42 -18.77
N VAL A 332 0.55 32.14 -18.79
CA VAL A 332 0.64 31.32 -20.02
C VAL A 332 -0.34 30.15 -19.89
N ASP A 333 -1.11 29.90 -20.94
CA ASP A 333 -1.94 28.70 -21.02
C ASP A 333 -1.04 27.47 -21.19
N LEU A 334 -1.25 26.45 -20.35
CA LEU A 334 -0.40 25.26 -20.35
C LEU A 334 -0.42 24.51 -21.69
N THR A 335 -1.52 24.58 -22.44
CA THR A 335 -1.64 23.98 -23.78
C THR A 335 -0.82 24.74 -24.82
N GLU A 336 -0.79 26.07 -24.73
CA GLU A 336 0.04 26.92 -25.58
C GLU A 336 1.52 26.71 -25.28
N LEU A 337 1.88 26.64 -24.00
CA LEU A 337 3.25 26.35 -23.57
C LEU A 337 3.77 25.03 -24.16
N LEU A 338 2.95 23.98 -24.13
CA LEU A 338 3.35 22.68 -24.65
C LEU A 338 3.59 22.71 -26.17
N LEU A 339 2.76 23.44 -26.91
CA LEU A 339 2.93 23.64 -28.35
C LEU A 339 4.15 24.52 -28.67
N GLU A 340 4.41 25.54 -27.88
CA GLU A 340 5.60 26.39 -28.03
C GLU A 340 6.89 25.61 -27.79
N ILE A 341 6.92 24.79 -26.74
CA ILE A 341 8.06 23.92 -26.44
C ILE A 341 8.25 22.87 -27.54
N ASP A 342 7.17 22.32 -28.11
CA ASP A 342 7.29 21.45 -29.29
C ASP A 342 7.86 22.19 -30.49
N ALA A 343 7.44 23.44 -30.76
CA ALA A 343 7.99 24.23 -31.85
C ALA A 343 9.50 24.49 -31.68
N ARG A 344 9.97 24.65 -30.43
CA ARG A 344 11.39 24.89 -30.11
C ARG A 344 12.24 23.61 -30.13
N THR A 345 11.70 22.48 -29.67
CA THR A 345 12.48 21.25 -29.42
C THR A 345 12.19 20.14 -30.42
N GLY A 346 11.01 20.15 -31.03
CA GLY A 346 10.49 19.08 -31.86
C GLY A 346 10.28 17.76 -31.10
N PHE A 347 10.10 17.79 -29.78
CA PHE A 347 10.02 16.58 -28.96
C PHE A 347 8.88 15.64 -29.39
N THR A 348 7.79 16.16 -29.98
CA THR A 348 6.68 15.33 -30.48
C THR A 348 7.11 14.38 -31.60
N ARG A 349 8.23 14.65 -32.28
CA ARG A 349 8.77 13.78 -33.35
C ARG A 349 9.32 12.46 -32.84
N GLU A 350 9.67 12.39 -31.56
CA GLU A 350 10.16 11.16 -30.91
C GLU A 350 9.03 10.14 -30.64
N PHE A 351 7.78 10.60 -30.70
CA PHE A 351 6.61 9.73 -30.63
C PHE A 351 6.44 9.03 -31.98
N THR A 352 7.01 7.84 -32.08
CA THR A 352 6.90 6.97 -33.26
C THR A 352 5.70 6.03 -33.14
N HIS A 353 5.11 5.68 -34.29
CA HIS A 353 3.99 4.74 -34.33
C HIS A 353 4.45 3.33 -33.89
N VAL A 354 3.57 2.59 -33.21
CA VAL A 354 3.88 1.25 -32.65
C VAL A 354 4.24 0.20 -33.71
N SER A 355 3.70 0.33 -34.92
CA SER A 355 4.24 -0.35 -36.10
C SER A 355 5.27 0.56 -36.75
N GLU A 356 6.52 0.12 -36.84
CA GLU A 356 7.66 0.84 -37.43
C GLU A 356 7.43 1.30 -38.89
N SER A 357 6.37 0.80 -39.53
CA SER A 357 5.78 1.36 -40.75
C SER A 357 5.13 2.71 -40.45
N GLY A 358 5.88 3.79 -40.68
CA GLY A 358 5.50 5.18 -40.38
C GLY A 358 4.11 5.60 -40.88
N ALA A 359 3.12 5.52 -39.99
CA ALA A 359 1.80 6.08 -40.21
C ALA A 359 1.90 7.61 -40.20
N ARG A 360 1.80 8.22 -41.38
CA ARG A 360 1.75 9.68 -41.51
C ARG A 360 0.32 10.14 -41.30
N ALA A 361 0.14 11.05 -40.35
CA ALA A 361 -1.13 11.71 -40.17
C ALA A 361 -0.93 13.19 -39.91
N GLN A 362 -1.78 14.00 -40.52
CA GLN A 362 -1.69 15.45 -40.45
C GLN A 362 -1.91 15.95 -39.02
N ASP A 363 -1.20 17.02 -38.65
CA ASP A 363 -1.29 17.71 -37.35
C ASP A 363 -1.15 16.78 -36.14
N LEU A 364 -0.30 15.75 -36.26
CA LEU A 364 -0.09 14.76 -35.21
C LEU A 364 0.43 15.36 -33.90
N HIS A 365 1.28 16.39 -33.99
CA HIS A 365 1.81 17.11 -32.83
C HIS A 365 0.69 17.71 -31.96
N ILE A 366 -0.37 18.27 -32.58
CA ILE A 366 -1.55 18.78 -31.87
C ILE A 366 -2.25 17.66 -31.09
N SER A 367 -2.47 16.51 -31.74
CA SER A 367 -3.06 15.34 -31.10
C SER A 367 -2.19 14.80 -29.95
N LEU A 368 -0.87 14.79 -30.12
CA LEU A 368 0.09 14.33 -29.11
C LEU A 368 0.10 15.26 -27.89
N CYS A 369 0.19 16.57 -28.10
CA CYS A 369 0.13 17.55 -27.02
C CYS A 369 -1.18 17.44 -26.23
N ALA A 370 -2.32 17.27 -26.92
CA ALA A 370 -3.60 17.06 -26.26
C ALA A 370 -3.61 15.76 -25.42
N VAL A 371 -3.11 14.65 -25.95
CA VAL A 371 -3.03 13.39 -25.19
C VAL A 371 -2.11 13.53 -23.98
N LEU A 372 -0.94 14.16 -24.12
CA LEU A 372 0.00 14.38 -23.02
C LEU A 372 -0.63 15.23 -21.91
N MET A 373 -1.36 16.30 -22.28
CA MET A 373 -2.10 17.13 -21.34
C MET A 373 -3.16 16.33 -20.56
N ALA A 374 -3.93 15.50 -21.26
CA ALA A 374 -4.96 14.67 -20.65
C ALA A 374 -4.39 13.69 -19.60
N GLU A 375 -3.29 13.02 -19.93
CA GLU A 375 -2.66 12.05 -19.04
C GLU A 375 -1.92 12.74 -17.88
N ALA A 376 -1.16 13.80 -18.15
CA ALA A 376 -0.36 14.49 -17.14
C ALA A 376 -1.22 15.23 -16.10
N CYS A 377 -2.36 15.79 -16.54
CA CYS A 377 -3.28 16.50 -15.65
C CYS A 377 -4.39 15.59 -15.08
N ASN A 378 -4.43 14.30 -15.46
CA ASN A 378 -5.46 13.33 -15.07
C ASN A 378 -6.91 13.82 -15.32
N ILE A 379 -7.13 14.55 -16.42
CA ILE A 379 -8.44 15.15 -16.78
C ILE A 379 -9.22 14.35 -17.84
N GLY A 380 -8.62 13.30 -18.39
CA GLY A 380 -9.21 12.51 -19.49
C GLY A 380 -9.23 13.25 -20.83
N LEU A 381 -9.74 12.61 -21.88
CA LEU A 381 -9.73 13.17 -23.24
C LEU A 381 -10.90 14.13 -23.50
N GLU A 382 -12.03 13.94 -22.81
CA GLU A 382 -13.27 14.70 -22.99
C GLU A 382 -13.09 16.23 -23.09
N PRO A 383 -12.31 16.90 -22.20
CA PRO A 383 -12.12 18.36 -22.27
C PRO A 383 -11.41 18.85 -23.54
N LEU A 384 -10.66 17.98 -24.22
CA LEU A 384 -9.81 18.33 -25.36
C LEU A 384 -10.44 17.95 -26.70
N ILE A 385 -11.61 17.31 -26.68
CA ILE A 385 -12.30 16.88 -27.91
C ILE A 385 -12.93 18.09 -28.62
N LYS A 386 -12.62 18.25 -29.90
CA LYS A 386 -13.27 19.21 -30.80
C LYS A 386 -13.68 18.50 -32.08
N HIS A 387 -14.99 18.30 -32.26
CA HIS A 387 -15.54 17.56 -33.40
C HIS A 387 -15.19 18.18 -34.75
N ASN A 388 -15.05 19.51 -34.81
CA ASN A 388 -14.77 20.24 -36.04
C ASN A 388 -13.27 20.29 -36.39
N ILE A 389 -12.39 19.74 -35.55
CA ILE A 389 -10.94 19.74 -35.75
C ILE A 389 -10.50 18.28 -35.89
N PRO A 390 -10.10 17.81 -37.09
CA PRO A 390 -9.70 16.41 -37.32
C PRO A 390 -8.66 15.89 -36.32
N ALA A 391 -7.68 16.72 -35.95
CA ALA A 391 -6.63 16.40 -34.98
C ALA A 391 -7.12 16.18 -33.54
N LEU A 392 -8.31 16.69 -33.18
CA LEU A 392 -8.85 16.68 -31.82
C LEU A 392 -10.17 15.89 -31.72
N THR A 393 -10.47 15.03 -32.69
CA THR A 393 -11.62 14.12 -32.58
C THR A 393 -11.36 13.02 -31.56
N ARG A 394 -12.41 12.50 -30.91
CA ARG A 394 -12.29 11.40 -29.93
C ARG A 394 -11.52 10.20 -30.50
N HIS A 395 -11.86 9.79 -31.71
CA HIS A 395 -11.22 8.67 -32.39
C HIS A 395 -9.73 8.95 -32.63
N ARG A 396 -9.40 10.18 -33.06
CA ARG A 396 -8.02 10.60 -33.29
C ARG A 396 -7.18 10.57 -32.02
N LEU A 397 -7.65 11.18 -30.93
CA LEU A 397 -6.91 11.23 -29.67
C LEU A 397 -6.73 9.83 -29.06
N SER A 398 -7.77 9.00 -29.09
CA SER A 398 -7.70 7.61 -28.64
C SER A 398 -6.67 6.80 -29.46
N TRP A 399 -6.68 6.96 -30.78
CA TRP A 399 -5.71 6.33 -31.67
C TRP A 399 -4.27 6.80 -31.39
N VAL A 400 -4.04 8.09 -31.15
CA VAL A 400 -2.71 8.62 -30.80
C VAL A 400 -2.23 8.07 -29.47
N LYS A 401 -3.08 8.11 -28.42
CA LYS A 401 -2.78 7.51 -27.12
C LYS A 401 -2.35 6.05 -27.24
N GLN A 402 -3.09 5.27 -28.03
CA GLN A 402 -2.83 3.83 -28.20
C GLN A 402 -1.60 3.51 -29.04
N ASN A 403 -1.22 4.34 -30.01
CA ASN A 403 -0.20 3.96 -31.00
C ASN A 403 1.11 4.73 -30.87
N TYR A 404 1.16 5.82 -30.11
CA TYR A 404 2.31 6.71 -30.03
C TYR A 404 2.84 6.91 -28.60
N LEU A 405 1.96 6.96 -27.60
CA LEU A 405 2.35 7.18 -26.20
C LEU A 405 2.83 5.86 -25.56
N ARG A 406 4.14 5.76 -25.31
CA ARG A 406 4.78 4.58 -24.68
C ARG A 406 5.92 5.05 -23.78
N ALA A 407 6.34 4.21 -22.84
CA ALA A 407 7.47 4.51 -21.96
C ALA A 407 8.73 4.85 -22.76
N GLU A 408 9.00 4.10 -23.84
CA GLU A 408 10.17 4.32 -24.68
C GLU A 408 10.11 5.67 -25.41
N THR A 409 8.95 6.06 -25.96
CA THR A 409 8.79 7.35 -26.65
C THR A 409 8.79 8.53 -25.70
N LEU A 410 8.25 8.36 -24.49
CA LEU A 410 8.34 9.35 -23.41
C LEU A 410 9.79 9.59 -22.97
N VAL A 411 10.58 8.53 -22.82
CA VAL A 411 12.00 8.65 -22.48
C VAL A 411 12.75 9.41 -23.58
N SER A 412 12.58 9.04 -24.85
CA SER A 412 13.23 9.76 -25.97
C SER A 412 12.80 11.22 -26.07
N ALA A 413 11.50 11.51 -25.89
CA ALA A 413 10.99 12.87 -25.84
C ALA A 413 11.59 13.68 -24.69
N ASN A 414 11.72 13.08 -23.50
CA ASN A 414 12.34 13.73 -22.35
C ASN A 414 13.81 14.06 -22.60
N VAL A 415 14.56 13.17 -23.26
CA VAL A 415 15.95 13.46 -23.65
C VAL A 415 16.02 14.73 -24.49
N ARG A 416 15.15 14.91 -25.49
CA ARG A 416 15.10 16.15 -26.29
C ARG A 416 14.85 17.40 -25.46
N LEU A 417 13.94 17.30 -24.48
CA LEU A 417 13.60 18.42 -23.61
C LEU A 417 14.77 18.78 -22.69
N VAL A 418 15.42 17.79 -22.10
CA VAL A 418 16.60 17.98 -21.23
C VAL A 418 17.78 18.54 -22.03
N ASP A 419 18.05 18.00 -23.22
CA ASP A 419 19.10 18.50 -24.11
C ASP A 419 18.87 19.97 -24.44
N PHE A 420 17.64 20.36 -24.80
CA PHE A 420 17.31 21.76 -25.06
C PHE A 420 17.45 22.63 -23.80
N GLN A 421 16.95 22.17 -22.66
CA GLN A 421 17.05 22.89 -21.39
C GLN A 421 18.51 23.18 -21.03
N SER A 422 19.43 22.23 -21.28
CA SER A 422 20.87 22.39 -21.01
C SER A 422 21.51 23.55 -21.80
N THR A 423 20.91 23.96 -22.92
CA THR A 423 21.40 25.09 -23.73
C THR A 423 20.98 26.46 -23.19
N LEU A 424 20.02 26.50 -22.26
CA LEU A 424 19.51 27.77 -21.71
C LEU A 424 20.49 28.34 -20.69
N GLU A 425 20.80 29.63 -20.79
CA GLU A 425 21.74 30.31 -19.89
C GLU A 425 21.33 30.17 -18.42
N LEU A 426 20.03 30.23 -18.13
CA LEU A 426 19.51 30.05 -16.78
C LEU A 426 19.79 28.66 -16.21
N ALA A 427 19.67 27.61 -17.04
CA ALA A 427 19.97 26.24 -16.63
C ALA A 427 21.46 26.09 -16.31
N GLY A 428 22.34 26.68 -17.14
CA GLY A 428 23.78 26.71 -16.88
C GLY A 428 24.15 27.39 -15.55
N ARG A 429 23.38 28.40 -15.12
CA ARG A 429 23.55 29.05 -13.81
C ARG A 429 23.05 28.21 -12.63
N TRP A 430 22.10 27.30 -12.86
CA TRP A 430 21.54 26.42 -11.82
C TRP A 430 22.37 25.14 -11.59
N GLY A 431 23.31 24.82 -12.49
CA GLY A 431 24.30 23.75 -12.32
C GLY A 431 24.26 22.71 -13.44
N GLY A 432 25.26 21.82 -13.47
CA GLY A 432 25.47 20.83 -14.53
C GLY A 432 24.58 19.58 -14.46
N GLY A 433 23.53 19.57 -13.63
CA GLY A 433 22.65 18.40 -13.45
C GLY A 433 23.21 17.29 -12.54
N GLU A 434 24.35 17.51 -11.89
CA GLU A 434 24.96 16.55 -10.95
C GLU A 434 24.28 16.53 -9.57
N VAL A 435 23.47 17.54 -9.26
CA VAL A 435 22.75 17.67 -7.98
C VAL A 435 21.27 17.86 -8.29
N ALA A 436 20.45 16.92 -7.84
CA ALA A 436 19.00 17.02 -7.88
C ALA A 436 18.46 17.25 -6.46
N SER A 437 17.65 18.29 -6.27
CA SER A 437 16.82 18.42 -5.07
C SER A 437 15.60 17.54 -5.26
N ALA A 438 15.66 16.31 -4.77
CA ALA A 438 14.48 15.47 -4.64
C ALA A 438 13.83 15.80 -3.30
N ASP A 439 12.78 16.61 -3.30
CA ASP A 439 11.87 16.67 -2.17
C ASP A 439 11.15 15.31 -2.11
N GLY A 440 11.59 14.45 -1.18
CA GLY A 440 10.99 13.16 -0.86
C GLY A 440 10.29 13.22 0.48
#